data_AF-A0A4Q6EX82-F1
#
_entry.id   AF-A0A4Q6EX82-F1
#
_cell.length_a   1.000
_cell.length_b   1.000
_cell.length_c   1.000
_cell.angle_alpha   90.00
_cell.angle_beta   90.00
_cell.angle_gamma   90.00
#
_symmetry.space_group_name_H-M   'P 1'
#
loop_
_entity.id
_entity.type
_entity.pdbx_description
1 polymer ?
#
loop_
_entity_poly.entity_id
_entity_poly.type
_entity_poly.pdbx_seq_one_letter_code
_entity_poly.pdbx_strand_id
1 'polypeptide(L)'
;MNRISLTGGFPVIHLIALASLFSLTAFAAETTPANHQAQHNHAAHPAASAAGKENADGSKSYGKGVTSSAAPLSLKDALKDKDGLKDKEIVVRAEVEQVCQAMGCWLTLQDPKDKSANVRVSFDNYSFFVPKDSAKRIATVQGKLFDKELSAAEARHYAKDAGKSAAEQAKITKPVKQAWFEATGLTLSQR
;
A
#
# COMPACT_ATOMS: atom_id res chain seq x y z
N MET A 1 -34.33 5.80 60.68
CA MET A 1 -35.41 6.76 60.32
C MET A 1 -34.87 7.65 59.20
N ASN A 2 -35.54 8.03 58.12
CA ASN A 2 -36.92 7.87 57.72
C ASN A 2 -36.92 7.94 56.18
N ARG A 3 -37.60 7.00 55.51
CA ARG A 3 -37.93 7.11 54.09
C ARG A 3 -39.05 8.13 53.95
N ILE A 4 -38.94 9.07 53.01
CA ILE A 4 -40.09 9.86 52.54
C ILE A 4 -40.08 9.81 51.02
N SER A 5 -41.00 9.01 50.52
CA SER A 5 -41.56 9.04 49.18
C SER A 5 -42.65 10.13 49.13
N LEU A 6 -43.01 10.59 47.92
CA LEU A 6 -44.31 11.17 47.48
C LEU A 6 -44.07 12.30 46.46
N THR A 7 -44.28 11.99 45.17
CA THR A 7 -45.45 12.37 44.35
C THR A 7 -45.47 13.83 43.90
N GLY A 8 -45.32 14.03 42.59
CA GLY A 8 -45.65 15.28 41.92
C GLY A 8 -46.09 14.98 40.49
N GLY A 9 -47.40 14.78 40.30
CA GLY A 9 -48.01 14.80 38.98
C GLY A 9 -48.17 16.23 38.50
N PHE A 10 -47.94 16.47 37.20
CA PHE A 10 -48.32 17.70 36.52
C PHE A 10 -48.86 17.36 35.11
N PRO A 11 -49.77 18.21 34.58
CA PRO A 11 -50.93 17.78 33.81
C PRO A 11 -50.69 17.62 32.31
N VAL A 12 -51.60 16.84 31.72
CA VAL A 12 -51.97 16.78 30.31
C VAL A 12 -52.20 18.21 29.77
N ILE A 13 -51.45 18.60 28.76
CA ILE A 13 -51.80 19.72 27.88
C ILE A 13 -51.91 19.15 26.46
N HIS A 14 -53.16 18.87 26.06
CA HIS A 14 -53.53 18.80 24.66
C HIS A 14 -53.53 20.23 24.11
N LEU A 15 -52.66 20.52 23.14
CA LEU A 15 -52.87 21.65 22.24
C LEU A 15 -52.76 21.15 20.81
N ILE A 16 -53.92 21.04 20.19
CA ILE A 16 -54.14 20.82 18.76
C ILE A 16 -53.71 22.09 18.04
N ALA A 17 -52.76 21.99 17.12
CA ALA A 17 -52.49 23.03 16.14
C ALA A 17 -52.61 22.42 14.73
N LEU A 18 -53.77 22.70 14.13
CA LEU A 18 -54.07 22.60 12.70
C LEU A 18 -53.35 23.74 11.97
N ALA A 19 -52.59 23.41 10.92
CA ALA A 19 -52.21 24.26 9.77
C ALA A 19 -50.97 23.61 9.15
N SER A 20 -50.78 23.44 7.85
CA SER A 20 -51.52 23.92 6.68
C SER A 20 -50.87 23.22 5.49
N LEU A 21 -51.69 22.76 4.55
CA LEU A 21 -51.27 22.30 3.23
C LEU A 21 -50.49 23.42 2.53
N PHE A 22 -49.20 23.19 2.26
CA PHE A 22 -48.47 23.94 1.24
C PHE A 22 -47.67 22.97 0.37
N SER A 23 -47.73 23.26 -0.92
CA SER A 23 -47.50 22.39 -2.05
C SER A 23 -46.11 21.75 -2.13
N LEU A 24 -46.13 20.49 -2.57
CA LEU A 24 -45.01 19.78 -3.20
C LEU A 24 -44.44 20.63 -4.35
N THR A 25 -43.25 21.18 -4.18
CA THR A 25 -42.32 21.39 -5.28
C THR A 25 -41.22 20.35 -5.15
N ALA A 26 -41.34 19.28 -5.93
CA ALA A 26 -40.29 18.30 -6.12
C ALA A 26 -39.12 19.00 -6.81
N PHE A 27 -38.15 19.47 -6.02
CA PHE A 27 -36.84 19.82 -6.55
C PHE A 27 -36.09 18.50 -6.72
N ALA A 28 -36.11 17.97 -7.94
CA ALA A 28 -35.23 16.89 -8.35
C ALA A 28 -33.79 17.41 -8.31
N ALA A 29 -33.17 17.35 -7.14
CA ALA A 29 -31.72 17.43 -7.04
C ALA A 29 -31.17 16.11 -7.60
N GLU A 30 -30.86 16.13 -8.89
CA GLU A 30 -29.95 15.16 -9.50
C GLU A 30 -28.61 15.29 -8.78
N THR A 31 -28.48 14.61 -7.65
CA THR A 31 -27.18 14.27 -7.09
C THR A 31 -26.64 13.17 -7.98
N THR A 32 -26.01 13.58 -9.09
CA THR A 32 -25.07 12.74 -9.82
C THR A 32 -24.09 12.23 -8.77
N PRO A 33 -24.06 10.93 -8.42
CA PRO A 33 -22.90 10.42 -7.74
C PRO A 33 -21.79 10.58 -8.77
N ALA A 34 -20.87 11.52 -8.53
CA ALA A 34 -19.56 11.49 -9.15
C ALA A 34 -18.91 10.20 -8.67
N ASN A 35 -19.26 9.13 -9.38
CA ASN A 35 -18.63 7.84 -9.40
C ASN A 35 -17.20 8.10 -9.88
N HIS A 36 -16.34 8.55 -8.99
CA HIS A 36 -14.90 8.36 -9.14
C HIS A 36 -14.59 6.90 -8.78
N GLN A 37 -15.14 6.00 -9.59
CA GLN A 37 -14.39 4.85 -10.02
C GLN A 37 -13.13 5.43 -10.69
N ALA A 38 -12.08 5.57 -9.90
CA ALA A 38 -10.74 5.48 -10.45
C ALA A 38 -10.71 4.14 -11.18
N GLN A 39 -10.89 4.22 -12.49
CA GLN A 39 -10.69 3.12 -13.40
C GLN A 39 -9.20 2.78 -13.30
N HIS A 40 -8.85 1.91 -12.36
CA HIS A 40 -7.75 0.99 -12.58
C HIS A 40 -8.21 0.07 -13.71
N ASN A 41 -8.12 0.61 -14.93
CA ASN A 41 -8.13 -0.15 -16.14
C ASN A 41 -7.07 -1.22 -15.94
N HIS A 42 -7.51 -2.45 -15.70
CA HIS A 42 -6.69 -3.62 -15.95
C HIS A 42 -6.61 -3.75 -17.47
N ALA A 43 -5.97 -2.77 -18.11
CA ALA A 43 -5.42 -2.97 -19.42
C ALA A 43 -4.59 -4.24 -19.32
N ALA A 44 -4.81 -5.18 -20.24
CA ALA A 44 -4.04 -6.39 -20.32
C ALA A 44 -2.56 -5.99 -20.41
N HIS A 45 -1.86 -6.05 -19.27
CA HIS A 45 -0.42 -5.91 -19.25
C HIS A 45 0.13 -7.10 -20.04
N PRO A 46 1.09 -6.89 -20.96
CA PRO A 46 1.80 -8.00 -21.59
C PRO A 46 2.28 -8.93 -20.47
N ALA A 47 2.00 -10.23 -20.61
CA ALA A 47 2.08 -11.22 -19.54
C ALA A 47 3.37 -11.08 -18.70
N ALA A 48 3.26 -10.38 -17.59
CA ALA A 48 4.36 -10.18 -16.67
C ALA A 48 4.78 -11.56 -16.14
N SER A 49 6.02 -11.93 -16.42
CA SER A 49 6.54 -13.25 -16.14
C SER A 49 7.18 -13.29 -14.75
N ALA A 50 6.89 -14.35 -13.99
CA ALA A 50 7.62 -14.70 -12.78
C ALA A 50 8.81 -15.65 -13.08
N ALA A 51 9.09 -15.96 -14.35
CA ALA A 51 10.25 -16.76 -14.75
C ALA A 51 11.48 -15.85 -14.85
N GLY A 52 12.23 -15.77 -13.74
CA GLY A 52 13.51 -15.08 -13.71
C GLY A 52 14.57 -15.79 -14.57
N LYS A 53 15.55 -15.03 -15.06
CA LYS A 53 16.72 -15.54 -15.78
C LYS A 53 17.77 -16.02 -14.77
N GLU A 54 18.18 -17.28 -14.88
CA GLU A 54 19.28 -17.85 -14.10
C GLU A 54 20.62 -17.19 -14.47
N ASN A 55 21.44 -16.90 -13.47
CA ASN A 55 22.80 -16.41 -13.60
C ASN A 55 23.80 -17.53 -13.26
N ALA A 56 25.07 -17.35 -13.63
CA ALA A 56 26.10 -18.38 -13.43
C ALA A 56 26.40 -18.67 -11.95
N ASP A 57 26.19 -17.69 -11.07
CA ASP A 57 26.29 -17.84 -9.62
C ASP A 57 25.02 -18.44 -8.99
N GLY A 58 24.06 -18.81 -9.84
CA GLY A 58 22.79 -19.41 -9.44
C GLY A 58 21.76 -18.41 -8.91
N SER A 59 22.07 -17.11 -8.90
CA SER A 59 21.07 -16.08 -8.63
C SER A 59 20.06 -15.97 -9.79
N LYS A 60 18.89 -15.37 -9.53
CA LYS A 60 17.85 -15.16 -10.56
C LYS A 60 17.56 -13.68 -10.77
N SER A 61 17.64 -13.23 -12.01
CA SER A 61 17.31 -11.87 -12.44
C SER A 61 15.88 -11.75 -12.95
N TYR A 62 15.19 -10.66 -12.61
CA TYR A 62 13.82 -10.35 -13.02
C TYR A 62 13.76 -8.93 -13.60
N GLY A 63 12.79 -8.69 -14.48
CA GLY A 63 12.74 -7.46 -15.26
C GLY A 63 14.00 -7.32 -16.13
N LYS A 64 14.61 -6.14 -16.11
CA LYS A 64 15.90 -5.91 -16.78
C LYS A 64 17.10 -6.51 -16.04
N GLY A 65 16.91 -7.05 -14.83
CA GLY A 65 17.99 -7.37 -13.90
C GLY A 65 18.71 -6.11 -13.41
N VAL A 66 19.88 -6.29 -12.77
CA VAL A 66 20.76 -5.18 -12.38
C VAL A 66 21.77 -4.96 -13.50
N THR A 67 21.66 -3.84 -14.21
CA THR A 67 22.50 -3.50 -15.37
C THR A 67 23.58 -2.48 -15.03
N SER A 68 23.42 -1.74 -13.94
CA SER A 68 24.38 -0.75 -13.48
C SER A 68 25.65 -1.41 -12.93
N SER A 69 26.81 -0.84 -13.26
CA SER A 69 28.10 -1.23 -12.69
C SER A 69 28.39 -0.55 -11.35
N ALA A 70 27.50 0.33 -10.87
CA ALA A 70 27.65 0.98 -9.59
C ALA A 70 27.57 -0.03 -8.43
N ALA A 71 28.39 0.19 -7.40
CA ALA A 71 28.32 -0.62 -6.19
C ALA A 71 26.94 -0.45 -5.52
N PRO A 72 26.27 -1.54 -5.09
CA PRO A 72 24.99 -1.44 -4.41
C PRO A 72 25.11 -0.69 -3.07
N LEU A 73 24.19 0.25 -2.84
CA LEU A 73 24.02 0.93 -1.57
C LEU A 73 23.33 0.00 -0.56
N SER A 74 23.63 0.19 0.73
CA SER A 74 22.80 -0.36 1.79
C SER A 74 21.43 0.35 1.82
N LEU A 75 20.38 -0.33 2.25
CA LEU A 75 19.05 0.29 2.36
C LEU A 75 19.07 1.49 3.31
N LYS A 76 19.81 1.37 4.42
CA LYS A 76 19.96 2.45 5.39
C LYS A 76 20.62 3.69 4.80
N ASP A 77 21.66 3.53 4.00
CA ASP A 77 22.37 4.68 3.41
C ASP A 77 21.53 5.34 2.31
N ALA A 78 20.83 4.54 1.49
CA ALA A 78 19.88 5.06 0.51
C ALA A 78 18.74 5.87 1.17
N LEU A 79 18.23 5.40 2.32
CA LEU A 79 17.18 6.09 3.06
C LEU A 79 17.64 7.35 3.80
N LYS A 80 18.93 7.48 4.10
CA LYS A 80 19.51 8.70 4.71
C LYS A 80 19.73 9.82 3.70
N ASP A 81 20.09 9.48 2.46
CA ASP A 81 20.40 10.44 1.40
C ASP A 81 19.31 10.51 0.31
N LYS A 82 18.04 10.37 0.70
CA LYS A 82 16.92 10.39 -0.26
C LYS A 82 16.93 11.62 -1.16
N ASP A 83 17.23 12.79 -0.60
CA ASP A 83 17.24 14.05 -1.33
C ASP A 83 18.38 14.10 -2.36
N GLY A 84 19.58 13.61 -2.00
CA GLY A 84 20.71 13.50 -2.93
C GLY A 84 20.53 12.44 -4.01
N LEU A 85 19.69 11.45 -3.76
CA LEU A 85 19.36 10.35 -4.67
C LEU A 85 18.09 10.58 -5.50
N LYS A 86 17.39 11.70 -5.27
CA LYS A 86 16.15 12.02 -5.97
C LYS A 86 16.32 11.99 -7.49
N ASP A 87 15.38 11.34 -8.16
CA ASP A 87 15.31 11.14 -9.62
C ASP A 87 16.47 10.35 -10.24
N LYS A 88 17.43 9.87 -9.44
CA LYS A 88 18.54 9.02 -9.89
C LYS A 88 18.14 7.55 -9.85
N GLU A 89 18.60 6.81 -10.85
CA GLU A 89 18.57 5.36 -10.79
C GLU A 89 19.73 4.87 -9.93
N ILE A 90 19.41 4.13 -8.86
CA ILE A 90 20.36 3.59 -7.90
C ILE A 90 20.21 2.08 -7.80
N VAL A 91 21.22 1.44 -7.22
CA VAL A 91 21.19 0.02 -6.89
C VAL A 91 21.20 -0.12 -5.38
N VAL A 92 20.22 -0.83 -4.82
CA VAL A 92 20.11 -1.12 -3.38
C VAL A 92 20.19 -2.61 -3.15
N ARG A 93 20.95 -3.04 -2.14
CA ARG A 93 21.02 -4.44 -1.70
C ARG A 93 20.46 -4.58 -0.29
N ALA A 94 19.46 -5.43 -0.12
CA ALA A 94 18.75 -5.63 1.15
C ALA A 94 18.06 -7.00 1.23
N GLU A 95 17.55 -7.35 2.41
CA GLU A 95 16.76 -8.56 2.60
C GLU A 95 15.30 -8.33 2.21
N VAL A 96 14.68 -9.29 1.53
CA VAL A 96 13.25 -9.28 1.25
C VAL A 96 12.47 -9.66 2.51
N GLU A 97 11.67 -8.75 3.05
CA GLU A 97 10.84 -9.06 4.22
C GLU A 97 9.50 -9.68 3.83
N GLN A 98 8.77 -9.03 2.92
CA GLN A 98 7.46 -9.49 2.45
C GLN A 98 7.37 -9.45 0.94
N VAL A 99 6.51 -10.30 0.39
CA VAL A 99 6.18 -10.36 -1.03
C VAL A 99 4.67 -10.41 -1.14
N CYS A 100 4.13 -9.77 -2.18
CA CYS A 100 2.72 -9.91 -2.53
C CYS A 100 2.32 -11.38 -2.67
N GLN A 101 1.41 -11.86 -1.84
CA GLN A 101 0.96 -13.25 -1.85
C GLN A 101 -0.12 -13.52 -2.90
N ALA A 102 -0.72 -12.47 -3.47
CA ALA A 102 -1.62 -12.60 -4.60
C ALA A 102 -0.85 -13.10 -5.84
N MET A 103 0.16 -12.35 -6.29
CA MET A 103 0.85 -12.65 -7.56
C MET A 103 2.34 -12.27 -7.59
N GLY A 104 2.92 -11.80 -6.49
CA GLY A 104 4.33 -11.39 -6.47
C GLY A 104 4.61 -10.11 -7.25
N CYS A 105 3.66 -9.16 -7.30
CA CYS A 105 3.78 -7.88 -8.02
C CYS A 105 4.49 -6.76 -7.25
N TRP A 106 4.83 -6.99 -5.99
CA TRP A 106 5.59 -6.08 -5.15
C TRP A 106 6.32 -6.88 -4.08
N LEU A 107 7.36 -6.29 -3.49
CA LEU A 107 8.02 -6.80 -2.29
C LEU A 107 8.35 -5.65 -1.33
N THR A 108 8.68 -5.95 -0.08
CA THR A 108 9.29 -5.00 0.85
C THR A 108 10.72 -5.42 1.13
N LEU A 109 11.62 -4.44 1.14
CA LEU A 109 13.00 -4.61 1.57
C LEU A 109 13.12 -4.12 3.01
N GLN A 110 13.92 -4.83 3.80
CA GLN A 110 14.32 -4.42 5.15
C GLN A 110 15.83 -4.43 5.28
N ASP A 111 16.35 -3.55 6.12
CA ASP A 111 17.74 -3.66 6.56
C ASP A 111 17.84 -4.80 7.60
N PRO A 112 18.78 -5.76 7.43
CA PRO A 112 18.88 -6.90 8.33
C PRO A 112 19.28 -6.51 9.75
N LYS A 113 19.89 -5.33 9.96
CA LYS A 113 20.34 -4.81 11.25
C LYS A 113 19.38 -3.77 11.84
N ASP A 114 18.53 -3.17 11.01
CA ASP A 114 17.62 -2.09 11.41
C ASP A 114 16.24 -2.27 10.76
N LYS A 115 15.34 -2.96 11.46
CA LYS A 115 13.97 -3.22 10.97
C LYS A 115 13.12 -1.96 10.77
N SER A 116 13.56 -0.81 11.28
CA SER A 116 12.87 0.47 11.04
C SER A 116 13.16 1.02 9.64
N ALA A 117 14.28 0.61 9.03
CA ALA A 117 14.63 0.91 7.65
C ALA A 117 13.96 -0.11 6.72
N ASN A 118 12.75 0.23 6.25
CA ASN A 118 12.04 -0.54 5.23
C ASN A 118 11.65 0.32 4.03
N VAL A 119 11.54 -0.35 2.89
CA VAL A 119 11.12 0.24 1.61
C VAL A 119 10.15 -0.69 0.93
N ARG A 120 9.09 -0.13 0.37
CA ARG A 120 8.21 -0.87 -0.52
C ARG A 120 8.71 -0.78 -1.95
N VAL A 121 8.92 -1.92 -2.59
CA VAL A 121 9.35 -2.02 -3.98
C VAL A 121 8.17 -2.39 -4.86
N SER A 122 7.85 -1.52 -5.82
CA SER A 122 6.94 -1.81 -6.92
C SER A 122 7.72 -1.98 -8.21
N PHE A 123 7.21 -2.81 -9.12
CA PHE A 123 7.84 -3.03 -10.42
C PHE A 123 7.26 -2.08 -11.44
N ASP A 124 8.12 -1.35 -12.14
CA ASP A 124 7.74 -0.34 -13.12
C ASP A 124 6.70 -0.91 -14.09
N ASN A 125 5.56 -0.23 -14.19
CA ASN A 125 4.42 -0.60 -15.05
C ASN A 125 3.98 -2.08 -14.94
N TYR A 126 4.10 -2.70 -13.75
CA TYR A 126 3.83 -4.12 -13.54
C TYR A 126 4.59 -5.03 -14.54
N SER A 127 5.78 -4.63 -14.97
CA SER A 127 6.50 -5.25 -16.09
C SER A 127 7.04 -6.66 -15.82
N PHE A 128 7.17 -7.06 -14.56
CA PHE A 128 7.61 -8.40 -14.14
C PHE A 128 7.13 -8.74 -12.73
N PHE A 129 7.18 -10.01 -12.37
CA PHE A 129 6.84 -10.50 -11.02
C PHE A 129 7.98 -11.32 -10.42
N VAL A 130 7.93 -11.52 -9.10
CA VAL A 130 8.87 -12.37 -8.36
C VAL A 130 8.16 -13.55 -7.70
N PRO A 131 8.89 -14.65 -7.40
CA PRO A 131 8.33 -15.77 -6.66
C PRO A 131 7.79 -15.33 -5.30
N LYS A 132 6.60 -15.81 -4.93
CA LYS A 132 5.92 -15.46 -3.67
C LYS A 132 6.67 -15.90 -2.41
N ASP A 133 7.58 -16.86 -2.59
CA ASP A 133 8.41 -17.46 -1.57
C ASP A 133 9.80 -16.79 -1.48
N SER A 134 9.93 -15.57 -2.00
CA SER A 134 11.21 -14.83 -2.01
C SER A 134 11.58 -14.16 -0.69
N ALA A 135 10.73 -14.23 0.34
CA ALA A 135 11.04 -13.72 1.66
C ALA A 135 12.36 -14.31 2.22
N LYS A 136 13.09 -13.51 2.99
CA LYS A 136 14.42 -13.78 3.57
C LYS A 136 15.57 -13.91 2.58
N ARG A 137 15.33 -13.82 1.26
CA ARG A 137 16.40 -13.79 0.26
C ARG A 137 17.02 -12.41 0.22
N ILE A 138 18.31 -12.34 -0.14
CA ILE A 138 18.93 -11.05 -0.46
C ILE A 138 18.54 -10.66 -1.88
N ALA A 139 17.96 -9.47 -2.01
CA ALA A 139 17.66 -8.83 -3.29
C ALA A 139 18.66 -7.71 -3.56
N THR A 140 19.11 -7.61 -4.81
CA THR A 140 19.78 -6.43 -5.34
C THR A 140 18.84 -5.80 -6.37
N VAL A 141 18.37 -4.60 -6.11
CA VAL A 141 17.27 -3.95 -6.83
C VAL A 141 17.79 -2.67 -7.47
N GLN A 142 17.52 -2.48 -8.76
CA GLN A 142 17.85 -1.27 -9.50
C GLN A 142 16.59 -0.48 -9.80
N GLY A 143 16.64 0.84 -9.58
CA GLY A 143 15.47 1.70 -9.77
C GLY A 143 15.57 3.04 -9.02
N LYS A 144 14.42 3.67 -8.77
CA LYS A 144 14.34 5.01 -8.19
C LYS A 144 13.68 5.00 -6.81
N LEU A 145 14.28 5.70 -5.86
CA LEU A 145 13.77 5.87 -4.49
C LEU A 145 12.99 7.19 -4.38
N PHE A 146 11.83 7.16 -3.73
CA PHE A 146 10.98 8.33 -3.49
C PHE A 146 10.07 8.10 -2.28
N ASP A 147 9.45 9.15 -1.76
CA ASP A 147 8.41 9.03 -0.73
C ASP A 147 7.02 9.06 -1.37
N LYS A 148 6.12 8.20 -0.87
CA LYS A 148 4.73 8.16 -1.31
C LYS A 148 3.81 8.19 -0.10
N GLU A 149 2.76 9.00 -0.20
CA GLU A 149 1.63 8.96 0.71
C GLU A 149 0.58 8.00 0.15
N LEU A 150 0.12 7.07 0.98
CA LEU A 150 -0.98 6.18 0.67
C LEU A 150 -2.21 6.60 1.46
N SER A 151 -3.38 6.58 0.82
CA SER A 151 -4.64 6.62 1.54
C SER A 151 -4.79 5.40 2.46
N ALA A 152 -5.66 5.51 3.47
CA ALA A 152 -5.97 4.38 4.35
C ALA A 152 -6.51 3.16 3.57
N ALA A 153 -7.23 3.40 2.47
CA ALA A 153 -7.77 2.34 1.62
C ALA A 153 -6.67 1.60 0.85
N GLU A 154 -5.73 2.32 0.24
CA GLU A 154 -4.58 1.71 -0.46
C GLU A 154 -3.69 0.92 0.50
N ALA A 155 -3.40 1.48 1.67
CA ALA A 155 -2.60 0.80 2.68
C ALA A 155 -3.28 -0.49 3.18
N ARG A 156 -4.63 -0.51 3.30
CA ARG A 156 -5.40 -1.72 3.59
C ARG A 156 -5.34 -2.75 2.47
N HIS A 157 -5.42 -2.31 1.21
CA HIS A 157 -5.29 -3.19 0.06
C HIS A 157 -3.93 -3.90 0.06
N TYR A 158 -2.84 -3.16 0.27
CA TYR A 158 -1.51 -3.76 0.35
C TYR A 158 -1.33 -4.69 1.55
N ALA A 159 -1.96 -4.38 2.69
CA ALA A 159 -1.97 -5.28 3.83
C ALA A 159 -2.71 -6.59 3.52
N LYS A 160 -3.83 -6.53 2.78
CA LYS A 160 -4.55 -7.71 2.29
C LYS A 160 -3.68 -8.55 1.35
N ASP A 161 -3.01 -7.91 0.40
CA ASP A 161 -2.09 -8.59 -0.54
C ASP A 161 -0.92 -9.27 0.17
N ALA A 162 -0.48 -8.72 1.30
CA ALA A 162 0.54 -9.30 2.17
C ALA A 162 0.03 -10.51 2.97
N GLY A 163 -1.27 -10.81 2.91
CA GLY A 163 -1.92 -11.87 3.66
C GLY A 163 -2.27 -11.52 5.11
N LYS A 164 -2.28 -10.23 5.48
CA LYS A 164 -2.63 -9.82 6.85
C LYS A 164 -4.11 -10.08 7.16
N SER A 165 -4.40 -10.36 8.44
CA SER A 165 -5.76 -10.60 8.91
C SER A 165 -6.65 -9.35 8.79
N ALA A 166 -7.98 -9.55 8.76
CA ALA A 166 -8.94 -8.45 8.74
C ALA A 166 -8.78 -7.51 9.97
N ALA A 167 -8.44 -8.08 11.13
CA ALA A 167 -8.18 -7.33 12.35
C ALA A 167 -6.95 -6.41 12.23
N GLU A 168 -5.88 -6.87 11.57
CA GLU A 168 -4.70 -6.03 11.30
C GLU A 168 -5.00 -4.94 10.27
N GLN A 169 -5.78 -5.26 9.23
CA GLN A 169 -6.20 -4.28 8.22
C GLN A 169 -7.07 -3.17 8.84
N ALA A 170 -7.98 -3.52 9.77
CA ALA A 170 -8.86 -2.57 10.44
C ALA A 170 -8.10 -1.53 11.30
N LYS A 171 -6.86 -1.82 11.71
CA LYS A 171 -6.00 -0.86 12.42
C LYS A 171 -5.50 0.28 11.51
N ILE A 172 -5.58 0.12 10.19
CA ILE A 172 -5.13 1.10 9.21
C ILE A 172 -6.27 2.10 8.91
N THR A 173 -6.37 3.12 9.76
CA THR A 173 -7.46 4.11 9.73
C THR A 173 -7.06 5.46 9.14
N LYS A 174 -5.77 5.70 8.93
CA LYS A 174 -5.21 6.98 8.47
C LYS A 174 -4.28 6.79 7.27
N PRO A 175 -4.07 7.84 6.46
CA PRO A 175 -3.02 7.83 5.44
C PRO A 175 -1.63 7.55 6.04
N VAL A 176 -0.76 6.94 5.24
CA VAL A 176 0.60 6.57 5.66
C VAL A 176 1.59 7.05 4.61
N LYS A 177 2.56 7.88 5.04
CA LYS A 177 3.76 8.19 4.25
C LYS A 177 4.80 7.10 4.46
N GLN A 178 5.38 6.59 3.38
CA GLN A 178 6.43 5.59 3.45
C GLN A 178 7.40 5.75 2.27
N ALA A 179 8.59 5.17 2.41
CA ALA A 179 9.57 5.12 1.33
C ALA A 179 9.19 4.06 0.30
N TRP A 180 9.27 4.43 -0.97
CA TRP A 180 8.94 3.62 -2.13
C TRP A 180 10.12 3.53 -3.08
N PHE A 181 10.22 2.41 -3.76
CA PHE A 181 11.24 2.16 -4.74
C PHE A 181 10.61 1.56 -5.99
N GLU A 182 10.70 2.27 -7.10
CA GLU A 182 10.22 1.79 -8.39
C GLU A 182 11.36 1.09 -9.10
N ALA A 183 11.26 -0.24 -9.22
CA ALA A 183 12.31 -1.08 -9.76
C ALA A 183 12.14 -1.33 -11.25
N THR A 184 13.23 -1.14 -12.00
CA THR A 184 13.37 -1.50 -13.41
C THR A 184 13.88 -2.94 -13.58
N GLY A 185 14.55 -3.46 -12.56
CA GLY A 185 14.99 -4.85 -12.49
C GLY A 185 15.53 -5.21 -11.11
N LEU A 186 15.63 -6.51 -10.85
CA LEU A 186 16.21 -7.02 -9.60
C LEU A 186 16.86 -8.38 -9.79
N THR A 187 17.80 -8.69 -8.91
CA THR A 187 18.43 -10.01 -8.81
C THR A 187 18.22 -10.57 -7.40
N LEU A 188 17.66 -11.78 -7.31
CA LEU A 188 17.51 -12.52 -6.07
C LEU A 188 18.62 -13.55 -5.93
N SER A 189 19.35 -13.50 -4.81
CA SER A 189 20.32 -14.52 -4.40
C SER A 189 19.70 -15.91 -4.29
N GLN A 190 20.55 -16.94 -4.34
CA GLN A 190 20.16 -18.29 -3.95
C GLN A 190 19.71 -18.35 -2.49
N ARG A 191 18.88 -19.35 -2.17
CA ARG A 191 18.47 -19.63 -0.79
C ARG A 191 19.59 -20.30 -0.01
#